data_AF-A0A953IB34-F1
#
_entry.id   AF-A0A953IB34-F1
#
_cell.length_a   1.000
_cell.length_b   1.000
_cell.length_c   1.000
_cell.angle_alpha   90.00
_cell.angle_beta   90.00
_cell.angle_gamma   90.00
#
_symmetry.space_group_name_H-M   'P 1'
#
loop_
_entity.id
_entity.type
_entity.pdbx_description
1 polymer ?
#
loop_
_entity_poly.entity_id
_entity_poly.type
_entity_poly.pdbx_seq_one_letter_code
_entity_poly.pdbx_strand_id
1 'polypeptide(L)'
;MMRGEARPEPATMVPDEPTSETIWQDAYRRERGALLAFLRRLVRDGGLAEDLLQETFVRAIRAGRAGADPERLRSYLFTIARNLAADHFRRPRLLSLEGPAAEGEERTGFDPEDHA
;
A
#
# COMPACT_ATOMS: atom_id res chain seq x y z
N MET A 1 -55.15 -9.90 -5.28
CA MET A 1 -54.89 -8.45 -5.14
C MET A 1 -53.46 -8.29 -4.64
N MET A 2 -52.50 -8.01 -5.53
CA MET A 2 -51.08 -7.86 -5.17
C MET A 2 -50.86 -6.49 -4.51
N ARG A 3 -50.41 -6.47 -3.25
CA ARG A 3 -49.80 -5.25 -2.69
C ARG A 3 -48.43 -5.13 -3.34
N GLY A 4 -48.33 -4.24 -4.32
CA GLY A 4 -47.04 -3.76 -4.81
C GLY A 4 -46.34 -3.06 -3.67
N GLU A 5 -45.49 -3.79 -2.96
CA GLU A 5 -44.42 -3.18 -2.19
C GLU A 5 -43.50 -2.53 -3.21
N ALA A 6 -43.59 -1.21 -3.31
CA ALA A 6 -42.64 -0.42 -4.06
C ALA A 6 -41.27 -0.67 -3.44
N ARG A 7 -40.53 -1.60 -4.05
CA ARG A 7 -39.10 -1.77 -3.85
C ARG A 7 -38.46 -0.39 -4.02
N PRO A 8 -37.72 0.15 -3.04
CA PRO A 8 -37.02 1.40 -3.25
C PRO A 8 -36.03 1.19 -4.40
N GLU A 9 -36.20 2.00 -5.44
CA GLU A 9 -35.32 2.04 -6.61
C GLU A 9 -33.89 2.36 -6.14
N PRO A 10 -32.87 1.53 -6.44
CA PRO A 10 -31.49 1.81 -6.06
C PRO A 10 -30.89 2.81 -7.06
N ALA A 11 -31.26 4.08 -6.95
CA ALA A 11 -30.77 5.11 -7.87
C ALA A 11 -30.59 6.48 -7.22
N THR A 12 -29.74 6.59 -6.19
CA THR A 12 -28.95 7.82 -5.94
C THR A 12 -27.72 7.54 -5.07
N MET A 13 -26.68 6.90 -5.63
CA MET A 13 -25.32 7.04 -5.08
C MET A 13 -24.69 8.21 -5.82
N VAL A 14 -24.70 9.39 -5.19
CA VAL A 14 -23.95 10.56 -5.67
C VAL A 14 -22.46 10.27 -5.40
N PRO A 15 -21.58 10.13 -6.42
CA PRO A 15 -20.15 10.02 -6.16
C PRO A 15 -19.56 11.42 -6.13
N ASP A 16 -19.84 12.20 -5.07
CA ASP A 16 -19.09 13.45 -4.81
C ASP A 16 -17.83 13.16 -3.96
N GLU A 17 -17.84 12.07 -3.19
CA GLU A 17 -16.69 11.59 -2.43
C GLU A 17 -15.85 10.61 -3.26
N PRO A 18 -14.54 10.86 -3.45
CA PRO A 18 -13.67 9.89 -4.10
C PRO A 18 -13.63 8.61 -3.26
N THR A 19 -14.01 7.50 -3.87
CA THR A 19 -13.91 6.18 -3.22
C THR A 19 -12.44 5.89 -2.89
N SER A 20 -12.20 5.15 -1.80
CA SER A 20 -10.86 4.69 -1.41
C SER A 20 -10.09 4.07 -2.57
N GLU A 21 -10.78 3.33 -3.44
CA GLU A 21 -10.18 2.74 -4.65
C GLU A 21 -9.64 3.79 -5.63
N THR A 22 -10.39 4.88 -5.87
CA THR A 22 -9.93 5.98 -6.75
C THR A 22 -8.69 6.66 -6.18
N ILE A 23 -8.65 6.88 -4.86
CA ILE A 23 -7.50 7.50 -4.19
C ILE A 23 -6.25 6.61 -4.33
N TRP A 24 -6.40 5.30 -4.13
CA TRP A 24 -5.29 4.35 -4.32
C TRP A 24 -4.82 4.26 -5.76
N GLN A 25 -5.74 4.30 -6.73
CA GLN A 25 -5.38 4.32 -8.15
C GLN A 25 -4.59 5.58 -8.52
N ASP A 26 -5.01 6.75 -8.02
CA ASP A 26 -4.28 8.00 -8.24
C ASP A 26 -2.91 8.00 -7.57
N ALA A 27 -2.83 7.54 -6.32
CA ALA A 27 -1.55 7.38 -5.61
C ALA A 27 -0.61 6.43 -6.38
N TYR A 28 -1.13 5.31 -6.87
CA TYR A 28 -0.37 4.37 -7.67
C TYR A 28 0.16 5.00 -8.96
N ARG A 29 -0.71 5.67 -9.73
CA ARG A 29 -0.32 6.33 -10.99
C ARG A 29 0.78 7.38 -10.77
N ARG A 30 0.67 8.17 -9.69
CA ARG A 30 1.62 9.23 -9.35
C ARG A 30 2.95 8.70 -8.84
N GLU A 31 2.91 7.75 -7.91
CA GLU A 31 4.10 7.37 -7.13
C GLU A 31 4.86 6.16 -7.69
N ARG A 32 4.23 5.33 -8.53
CA ARG A 32 4.87 4.10 -9.07
C ARG A 32 6.24 4.37 -9.70
N GLY A 33 6.37 5.44 -10.48
CA GLY A 33 7.59 5.73 -11.22
C GLY A 33 8.74 6.12 -10.29
N ALA A 34 8.44 6.98 -9.31
CA ALA A 34 9.41 7.44 -8.34
C ALA A 34 9.84 6.32 -7.38
N LEU A 35 8.88 5.53 -6.88
CA LEU A 35 9.15 4.38 -6.01
C LEU A 35 9.95 3.30 -6.74
N LEU A 36 9.59 2.97 -7.99
CA LEU A 36 10.32 1.96 -8.76
C LEU A 36 11.75 2.42 -9.07
N ALA A 37 11.96 3.70 -9.43
CA ALA A 37 13.30 4.23 -9.65
C ALA A 37 14.14 4.24 -8.36
N PHE A 38 13.52 4.57 -7.22
CA PHE A 38 14.15 4.51 -5.91
C PHE A 38 14.56 3.08 -5.55
N LEU A 39 13.64 2.12 -5.66
CA LEU A 39 13.88 0.70 -5.37
C LEU A 39 14.94 0.12 -6.29
N ARG A 40 14.89 0.38 -7.61
CA ARG A 40 15.91 -0.07 -8.57
C ARG A 40 17.32 0.41 -8.20
N ARG A 41 17.46 1.64 -7.69
CA ARG A 41 18.75 2.17 -7.21
C ARG A 41 19.22 1.47 -5.94
N LEU A 42 18.29 1.08 -5.07
CA LEU A 42 18.57 0.48 -3.77
C LEU A 42 18.89 -1.02 -3.88
N VAL A 43 18.09 -1.79 -4.63
CA VAL A 43 18.24 -3.24 -4.74
C VAL A 43 19.09 -3.70 -5.93
N ARG A 44 19.27 -2.84 -6.95
CA ARG A 44 20.02 -3.14 -8.19
C ARG A 44 19.56 -4.38 -8.95
N ASP A 45 18.31 -4.79 -8.73
CA ASP A 45 17.63 -5.88 -9.41
C ASP A 45 16.25 -5.38 -9.86
N GLY A 46 15.94 -5.55 -11.15
CA GLY A 46 14.72 -5.04 -11.75
C GLY A 46 13.47 -5.80 -11.29
N GLY A 47 13.54 -7.13 -11.19
CA GLY A 47 12.41 -7.96 -10.76
C GLY A 47 12.12 -7.76 -9.28
N LEU A 48 13.16 -7.80 -8.45
CA LEU A 48 13.01 -7.54 -7.02
C LEU A 48 12.47 -6.13 -6.73
N ALA A 49 12.88 -5.13 -7.50
CA ALA A 49 12.34 -3.77 -7.34
C ALA A 49 10.83 -3.70 -7.66
N GLU A 50 10.35 -4.47 -8.63
CA GLU A 50 8.93 -4.55 -8.98
C GLU A 50 8.12 -5.31 -7.92
N ASP A 51 8.68 -6.40 -7.38
CA ASP A 51 8.07 -7.14 -6.28
C ASP A 51 7.93 -6.28 -5.02
N LEU A 52 9.00 -5.56 -4.65
CA LEU A 52 8.96 -4.65 -3.49
C LEU A 52 8.01 -3.48 -3.70
N LEU A 53 7.88 -2.98 -4.93
CA LEU A 53 6.90 -1.95 -5.26
C LEU A 53 5.48 -2.47 -5.02
N GLN A 54 5.16 -3.67 -5.52
CA GLN A 54 3.85 -4.27 -5.35
C GLN A 54 3.53 -4.50 -3.87
N GLU A 55 4.46 -5.11 -3.13
CA GLU A 55 4.33 -5.37 -1.69
C GLU A 55 4.14 -4.06 -0.90
N THR A 56 4.81 -2.98 -1.30
CA THR A 56 4.63 -1.65 -0.70
C THR A 56 3.18 -1.19 -0.76
N PHE A 57 2.56 -1.26 -1.94
CA PHE A 57 1.16 -0.86 -2.11
C PHE A 57 0.20 -1.82 -1.42
N VAL A 58 0.46 -3.13 -1.46
CA VAL A 58 -0.37 -4.13 -0.74
C VAL A 58 -0.40 -3.84 0.75
N ARG A 59 0.77 -3.57 1.37
CA ARG A 59 0.84 -3.20 2.79
C ARG A 59 0.14 -1.88 3.08
N ALA A 60 0.33 -0.88 2.24
CA ALA A 60 -0.29 0.42 2.42
C ALA A 60 -1.83 0.35 2.33
N ILE A 61 -2.37 -0.41 1.38
CA ILE A 61 -3.81 -0.65 1.22
C ILE A 61 -4.37 -1.39 2.43
N ARG A 62 -3.70 -2.46 2.89
CA ARG A 62 -4.10 -3.23 4.08
C ARG A 62 -4.10 -2.39 5.35
N ALA A 63 -3.20 -1.41 5.46
CA ALA A 63 -3.17 -0.46 6.56
C ALA A 63 -4.32 0.57 6.52
N GLY A 64 -5.14 0.59 5.46
CA GLY A 64 -6.38 1.37 5.41
C GLY A 64 -6.20 2.89 5.30
N ARG A 65 -5.02 3.37 4.88
CA ARG A 65 -4.68 4.82 4.85
C ARG A 65 -5.16 5.57 3.60
N ALA A 66 -6.28 5.13 3.00
CA ALA A 66 -6.81 5.70 1.77
C ALA A 66 -7.21 7.19 1.90
N GLY A 67 -7.59 7.64 3.11
CA GLY A 67 -7.98 9.03 3.38
C GLY A 67 -6.86 9.93 3.89
N ALA A 68 -5.59 9.48 3.85
CA ALA A 68 -4.46 10.32 4.24
C ALA A 68 -4.16 11.39 3.17
N ASP A 69 -3.70 12.55 3.62
CA ASP A 69 -3.17 13.60 2.74
C ASP A 69 -2.14 13.00 1.73
N PRO A 70 -2.16 13.41 0.44
CA PRO A 70 -1.30 12.83 -0.58
C PRO A 70 0.20 12.86 -0.24
N GLU A 71 0.70 13.90 0.43
CA GLU A 71 2.11 14.01 0.83
C GLU A 71 2.44 13.04 1.97
N ARG A 72 1.51 12.88 2.91
CA ARG A 72 1.61 11.89 4.00
C ARG A 72 1.60 10.47 3.44
N LEU A 73 0.71 10.19 2.49
CA LEU A 73 0.64 8.89 1.81
C LEU A 73 1.93 8.59 1.05
N ARG A 74 2.46 9.56 0.30
CA ARG A 74 3.74 9.44 -0.38
C ARG A 74 4.86 9.10 0.60
N SER A 75 5.02 9.88 1.66
CA SER A 75 6.05 9.67 2.69
C SER A 75 5.94 8.29 3.34
N TYR A 76 4.72 7.83 3.57
CA TYR A 76 4.43 6.51 4.10
C TYR A 76 4.84 5.38 3.13
N LEU A 77 4.52 5.51 1.84
CA LEU A 77 4.92 4.54 0.81
C LEU A 77 6.45 4.41 0.72
N PHE A 78 7.18 5.51 0.75
CA PHE A 78 8.65 5.49 0.74
C PHE A 78 9.24 4.84 2.00
N THR A 79 8.60 5.04 3.16
CA THR A 79 8.99 4.38 4.41
C THR A 79 8.83 2.87 4.30
N ILE A 80 7.67 2.38 3.85
CA ILE A 80 7.43 0.95 3.65
C ILE A 80 8.45 0.37 2.66
N ALA A 81 8.64 1.01 1.50
CA ALA A 81 9.58 0.55 0.47
C ALA A 81 11.02 0.44 0.99
N ARG A 82 11.47 1.41 1.80
CA ARG A 82 12.79 1.40 2.43
C ARG A 82 12.93 0.23 3.42
N ASN A 83 11.92 0.00 4.24
CA ASN A 83 11.94 -1.10 5.22
C ASN A 83 11.98 -2.45 4.52
N LEU A 84 11.13 -2.65 3.51
CA LEU A 84 11.12 -3.87 2.69
C LEU A 84 12.48 -4.15 2.04
N ALA A 85 13.11 -3.12 1.45
CA ALA A 85 14.44 -3.27 0.86
C ALA A 85 15.51 -3.59 1.93
N ALA A 86 15.47 -2.92 3.09
CA ALA A 86 16.40 -3.17 4.18
C ALA A 86 16.27 -4.61 4.72
N ASP A 87 15.05 -5.11 4.90
CA ASP A 87 14.77 -6.48 5.33
C ASP A 87 15.30 -7.49 4.32
N HIS A 88 15.16 -7.20 3.03
CA HIS A 88 15.68 -8.05 1.96
C HIS A 88 17.21 -8.22 2.03
N PHE A 89 17.93 -7.20 2.47
CA PHE A 89 19.38 -7.25 2.67
C PHE A 89 19.81 -7.76 4.04
N ARG A 90 18.96 -7.61 5.06
CA ARG A 90 19.22 -8.08 6.43
C ARG A 90 19.02 -9.57 6.58
N ARG A 91 18.17 -10.20 5.75
CA ARG A 91 17.99 -11.65 5.76
C ARG A 91 19.30 -12.33 5.36
N PRO A 92 19.98 -13.05 6.28
CA PRO A 92 21.12 -13.86 5.90
C PRO A 92 20.66 -14.87 4.85
N ARG A 93 21.49 -15.12 3.83
CA ARG A 93 21.28 -16.17 2.81
C ARG A 93 21.30 -17.55 3.47
N LEU A 94 20.29 -17.85 4.26
CA LEU A 94 19.98 -19.20 4.67
C LEU A 94 19.12 -19.76 3.55
N LEU A 95 19.79 -20.49 2.66
CA LEU A 95 19.16 -21.43 1.75
C LEU A 95 18.08 -22.21 2.53
N SER A 96 16.80 -21.96 2.27
CA SER A 96 15.74 -22.86 2.72
C SER A 96 14.57 -22.83 1.74
N LEU A 97 14.23 -24.02 1.28
CA LEU A 97 13.19 -24.38 0.32
C LEU A 97 11.76 -24.28 0.89
N GLU A 98 11.55 -23.57 1.98
CA GLU A 98 10.24 -23.41 2.60
C GLU A 98 10.05 -21.92 2.87
N GLY A 99 8.98 -21.36 2.28
CA GLY A 99 8.70 -19.93 2.35
C GLY A 99 8.64 -19.48 3.80
N PRO A 100 9.35 -18.40 4.18
CA PRO A 100 9.09 -17.79 5.47
C PRO A 100 7.76 -17.05 5.35
N ALA A 101 6.72 -17.67 5.89
CA ALA A 101 5.55 -16.97 6.42
C ALA A 101 6.05 -15.67 7.05
N ALA A 102 5.49 -14.54 6.62
CA ALA A 102 5.79 -13.23 7.18
C ALA A 102 5.19 -13.12 8.60
N GLU A 103 5.66 -13.98 9.49
CA GLU A 103 5.58 -13.84 10.93
C GLU A 103 6.81 -13.05 11.33
N GLY A 104 6.57 -11.77 11.57
CA GLY A 104 7.59 -10.75 11.79
C GLY A 104 6.89 -9.43 12.03
N GLU A 105 5.84 -9.45 12.85
CA GLU A 105 5.33 -8.30 13.56
C GLU A 105 6.44 -7.79 14.51
N GLU A 106 7.45 -7.13 13.98
CA GLU A 106 8.41 -6.38 14.77
C GLU A 106 8.24 -4.89 14.47
N ARG A 107 7.28 -4.32 15.20
CA ARG A 107 7.24 -2.95 15.70
C ARG A 107 7.99 -1.92 14.85
N THR A 108 7.37 -1.41 13.79
CA THR A 108 7.58 0.01 13.51
C THR A 108 6.73 0.77 14.51
N GLY A 109 7.34 1.13 15.64
CA GLY A 109 6.85 2.23 16.46
C GLY A 109 6.77 3.46 15.57
N PHE A 110 5.58 3.71 15.04
CA PHE A 110 5.20 5.00 14.49
C PHE A 110 3.96 5.40 15.26
N ASP A 111 4.22 6.12 16.35
CA ASP A 111 3.19 6.78 17.14
C ASP A 111 2.61 7.89 16.26
N PRO A 112 1.32 7.83 15.90
CA PRO A 112 0.74 8.72 14.89
C PRO A 112 0.53 10.17 15.35
N GLU A 113 1.01 10.57 16.54
CA GLU A 113 0.73 11.88 17.15
C GLU A 113 1.77 12.97 16.91
N ASP A 114 2.99 12.66 16.44
CA ASP A 114 4.04 13.68 16.28
C ASP A 114 4.27 13.99 14.81
N HIS A 115 3.45 14.86 14.22
CA HIS A 115 3.82 15.81 13.17
C HIS A 115 2.64 16.77 12.93
N ALA A 116 2.70 17.87 13.69
CA ALA A 116 1.82 19.03 13.69
C ALA A 116 1.57 19.65 12.31
#